data_AF-W1XII5-F1
#
_entry.id   AF-W1XII5-F1
#
_cell.length_a   1.000
_cell.length_b   1.000
_cell.length_c   1.000
_cell.angle_alpha   90.00
_cell.angle_beta   90.00
_cell.angle_gamma   90.00
#
_symmetry.space_group_name_H-M   'P 1'
#
loop_
_entity.id
_entity.type
_entity.pdbx_description
1 polymer ?
#
loop_
_entity_poly.entity_id
_entity_poly.type
_entity_poly.pdbx_seq_one_letter_code
_entity_poly.pdbx_strand_id
1 'polypeptide(L)' 'MARTTRPLTNTEVLRAKALEKDLTLHDGNGLFLIVKTSGKK' A
#
# COMPACT_ATOMS: atom_id res chain seq x y z
N MET A 1 1.74 -17.10 8.26
CA MET A 1 0.46 -16.47 8.68
C MET A 1 -0.23 -15.96 7.43
N ALA A 2 -1.47 -16.36 7.15
CA ALA A 2 -2.21 -15.81 6.03
C ALA A 2 -2.38 -14.29 6.26
N ARG A 3 -2.05 -13.47 5.26
CA ARG A 3 -2.32 -12.03 5.35
C ARG A 3 -3.83 -11.84 5.23
N THR A 4 -4.48 -11.55 6.35
CA THR A 4 -5.83 -10.97 6.32
C THR A 4 -5.71 -9.63 5.62
N THR A 5 -6.23 -9.56 4.40
CA THR A 5 -6.23 -8.34 3.58
C THR A 5 -7.62 -7.72 3.67
N ARG A 6 -7.65 -6.39 3.74
CA ARG A 6 -8.87 -5.61 3.69
C ARG A 6 -8.78 -4.69 2.47
N PRO A 7 -9.89 -4.41 1.79
CA PRO A 7 -9.88 -3.46 0.70
C PRO A 7 -9.29 -2.12 1.14
N LEU A 8 -8.43 -1.55 0.32
CA LEU A 8 -7.85 -0.24 0.45
C LEU A 8 -8.90 0.80 0.08
N THR A 9 -9.04 1.79 0.94
CA THR A 9 -9.86 2.96 0.65
C THR A 9 -9.03 4.00 -0.11
N ASN A 10 -9.70 4.85 -0.87
CA ASN A 10 -9.04 5.95 -1.56
C ASN A 10 -8.25 6.87 -0.60
N THR A 11 -8.79 7.11 0.61
CA THR A 11 -8.11 7.90 1.65
C THR A 11 -6.77 7.28 2.06
N GLU A 12 -6.71 5.95 2.15
CA GLU A 12 -5.48 5.25 2.50
C GLU A 12 -4.45 5.32 1.39
N VAL A 13 -4.89 5.16 0.14
CA VAL A 13 -4.03 5.31 -1.04
C VAL A 13 -3.46 6.73 -1.13
N LEU A 14 -4.29 7.76 -0.92
CA LEU A 14 -3.86 9.15 -1.01
C LEU A 14 -2.88 9.52 0.11
N ARG A 15 -3.14 9.08 1.34
CA ARG A 15 -2.33 9.39 2.53
C ARG A 15 -1.07 8.53 2.67
N ALA A 16 -0.98 7.42 1.94
CA ALA A 16 0.19 6.56 2.00
C ALA A 16 1.46 7.30 1.54
N LYS A 17 2.50 7.21 2.36
CA LYS A 17 3.80 7.82 2.11
C LYS A 17 4.89 6.86 2.58
N ALA A 18 5.82 6.54 1.68
CA ALA A 18 7.06 5.85 2.04
C ALA A 18 8.06 6.88 2.57
N LEU A 19 8.73 6.53 3.67
CA LEU A 19 9.73 7.38 4.34
C LEU A 19 11.13 6.87 4.05
N GLU A 20 11.54 5.77 4.70
CA GLU A 20 12.89 5.22 4.59
C GLU A 20 13.00 4.11 3.54
N LYS A 21 11.89 3.43 3.27
CA LYS A 21 11.80 2.31 2.32
C LYS A 21 10.44 2.29 1.65
N ASP A 22 10.40 1.63 0.49
CA ASP A 22 9.16 1.42 -0.25
C ASP A 22 8.12 0.69 0.62
N LEU A 23 6.88 1.14 0.51
CA LEU A 23 5.75 0.65 1.29
C LEU A 23 4.80 -0.12 0.38
N THR A 24 4.55 -1.39 0.69
CA THR A 24 3.52 -2.21 0.03
C THR A 24 2.24 -2.22 0.84
N LEU A 25 1.13 -1.81 0.23
CA LEU A 25 -0.23 -1.93 0.79
C LEU A 25 -0.98 -3.04 0.06
N HIS A 26 -1.59 -3.97 0.78
CA HIS A 26 -2.27 -5.12 0.19
C HIS A 26 -3.78 -4.92 0.21
N ASP A 27 -4.40 -5.07 -0.95
CA ASP A 27 -5.84 -4.87 -1.18
C ASP A 27 -6.64 -6.19 -1.18
N GLY A 28 -5.92 -7.31 -1.34
CA GLY A 28 -6.49 -8.67 -1.38
C GLY A 28 -6.42 -9.29 -2.77
N ASN A 29 -6.68 -10.59 -2.87
CA ASN A 29 -6.60 -11.35 -4.14
C ASN A 29 -5.26 -11.18 -4.91
N GLY A 30 -4.17 -10.93 -4.19
CA GLY A 30 -2.86 -10.65 -4.80
C GLY A 30 -2.66 -9.22 -5.32
N LEU A 31 -3.66 -8.35 -5.22
CA LEU A 31 -3.54 -6.93 -5.54
C LEU A 31 -2.81 -6.18 -4.41
N PHE A 32 -1.90 -5.30 -4.81
CA PHE A 32 -1.15 -4.42 -3.91
C PHE A 32 -0.75 -3.12 -4.61
N LEU A 33 -0.49 -2.10 -3.79
CA LEU A 33 0.07 -0.81 -4.20
C LEU A 33 1.50 -0.69 -3.66
N ILE A 34 2.44 -0.20 -4.48
CA ILE A 34 3.80 0.15 -4.03
C ILE A 34 3.92 1.67 -3.96
N VAL A 35 4.06 2.22 -2.76
CA VAL A 35 4.46 3.62 -2.59
C VAL A 35 5.97 3.69 -2.49
N LYS A 36 6.59 4.31 -3.49
CA LYS A 36 8.04 4.54 -3.53
C LYS A 36 8.42 5.71 -2.65
N THR A 37 9.64 5.71 -2.10
CA THR A 37 10.20 6.88 -1.37
C THR A 37 10.23 8.16 -2.22
N SER A 38 10.26 8.03 -3.55
CA SER A 38 10.07 9.14 -4.52
C SER A 38 8.68 9.79 -4.51
N GLY A 39 7.70 9.21 -3.79
CA GLY A 39 6.31 9.68 -3.76
C GLY A 39 5.41 9.11 -4.87
N LYS A 40 5.99 8.37 -5.84
CA LYS A 40 5.22 7.62 -6.84
C LYS A 40 4.46 6.47 -6.18
N LYS A 41 3.24 6.22 -6.63
CA LYS A 41 2.36 5.15 -6.17
C LYS A 41 2.00 4.26 -7.36
#